data_AF-A0ABD5SEA2-F1
#
_entry.id   AF-A0ABD5SEA2-F1
#
_cell.length_a   1.000
_cell.length_b   1.000
_cell.length_c   1.000
_cell.angle_alpha   90.00
_cell.angle_beta   90.00
_cell.angle_gamma   90.00
#
_symmetry.space_group_name_H-M   'P 1'
#
loop_
_entity.id
_entity.type
_entity.pdbx_description
1 polymer ?
#
loop_
_entity_poly.entity_id
_entity_poly.type
_entity_poly.pdbx_seq_one_letter_code
_entity_poly.pdbx_strand_id
1 'polypeptide(L)' 'SQALAEAVCVDEWAVYKPVPIDLEEFLDDWLPGMHEDIIIVGVNWNEDLEGAEEEPLDLLEDLDEELS' A
#
# COMPACT_ATOMS: atom_id res chain seq x y z
N SER A 1 3.71 -4.50 7.57
CA SER A 1 4.75 -5.51 7.90
C SER A 1 4.41 -6.82 7.19
N GLN A 2 5.39 -7.69 6.88
CA GLN A 2 5.13 -8.96 6.20
C GLN A 2 4.11 -9.84 6.95
N ALA A 3 4.22 -9.94 8.27
CA ALA A 3 3.32 -10.75 9.09
C ALA A 3 1.85 -10.31 8.98
N LEU A 4 1.58 -8.99 8.93
CA LEU A 4 0.22 -8.47 8.75
C LEU A 4 -0.31 -8.79 7.35
N ALA A 5 0.53 -8.67 6.32
CA ALA A 5 0.15 -9.02 4.96
C ALA A 5 -0.12 -10.54 4.79
N GLU A 6 0.60 -11.39 5.53
CA GLU A 6 0.34 -12.84 5.57
C GLU A 6 -0.94 -13.16 6.34
N ALA A 7 -1.24 -12.43 7.43
CA ALA A 7 -2.42 -12.66 8.26
C ALA A 7 -3.74 -12.45 7.51
N VAL A 8 -3.76 -11.54 6.53
CA VAL A 8 -4.95 -11.25 5.71
C VAL A 8 -5.08 -12.15 4.47
N CYS A 9 -4.12 -13.04 4.20
CA CYS A 9 -4.21 -14.03 3.13
C CYS A 9 -5.13 -15.20 3.53
N VAL A 10 -6.40 -14.90 3.80
CA VAL A 10 -7.45 -15.85 4.23
C VAL A 10 -8.65 -15.77 3.30
N ASP A 11 -9.60 -16.71 3.43
CA ASP A 11 -10.82 -16.78 2.61
C ASP A 11 -10.54 -16.72 1.10
N GLU A 12 -11.06 -15.70 0.41
CA GLU A 12 -10.85 -15.50 -1.03
C GLU A 12 -9.38 -15.18 -1.37
N TRP A 13 -8.62 -14.70 -0.39
CA TRP A 13 -7.22 -14.34 -0.53
C TRP A 13 -6.26 -15.49 -0.19
N ALA A 14 -6.77 -16.65 0.27
CA ALA A 14 -5.98 -17.77 0.76
C ALA A 14 -5.02 -18.41 -0.26
N VAL A 15 -5.21 -18.15 -1.56
CA VAL A 15 -4.35 -18.64 -2.64
C VAL A 15 -3.24 -17.67 -3.03
N TYR A 16 -3.32 -16.41 -2.57
CA TYR A 16 -2.32 -15.40 -2.84
C TYR A 16 -1.21 -15.44 -1.80
N LYS A 17 -0.08 -14.83 -2.14
CA LYS A 17 1.05 -14.65 -1.24
C LYS A 17 1.46 -13.19 -1.28
N PRO A 18 1.74 -12.57 -0.12
CA PRO A 18 2.24 -11.22 -0.11
C PRO A 18 3.61 -11.17 -0.78
N VAL A 19 3.81 -10.18 -1.63
CA VAL A 19 5.07 -9.91 -2.32
C VAL A 19 5.51 -8.51 -1.92
N PRO A 20 6.77 -8.33 -1.47
CA PRO A 20 7.29 -7.00 -1.24
C PRO A 20 7.42 -6.24 -2.57
N ILE A 21 7.02 -4.98 -2.56
CA ILE A 21 7.25 -4.03 -3.67
C ILE A 21 8.46 -3.18 -3.28
N ASP A 22 9.30 -2.85 -4.26
CA ASP A 22 10.42 -1.94 -4.02
C ASP A 22 9.91 -0.53 -3.69
N LEU A 23 10.61 0.20 -2.83
CA LEU A 23 10.14 1.52 -2.43
C LEU A 23 10.18 2.52 -3.59
N GLU A 24 11.21 2.49 -4.43
CA GLU A 24 11.32 3.36 -5.60
C GLU A 24 10.19 3.06 -6.60
N GLU A 25 9.93 1.77 -6.86
CA GLU A 25 8.80 1.34 -7.71
C GLU A 25 7.45 1.77 -7.12
N PHE A 26 7.27 1.69 -5.80
CA PHE A 26 6.04 2.12 -5.15
C PHE A 26 5.78 3.63 -5.34
N LEU A 27 6.81 4.45 -5.17
CA LEU A 27 6.70 5.91 -5.29
C LEU A 27 6.57 6.36 -6.75
N ASP A 28 7.36 5.80 -7.67
CA ASP A 28 7.44 6.28 -9.05
C ASP A 28 6.38 5.68 -9.98
N ASP A 29 5.95 4.43 -9.73
CA ASP A 29 5.02 3.70 -10.62
C ASP A 29 3.65 3.45 -9.98
N TRP A 30 3.60 2.98 -8.72
CA TRP A 30 2.32 2.59 -8.11
C TRP A 30 1.47 3.78 -7.68
N LEU A 31 1.99 4.71 -6.87
CA LEU A 31 1.19 5.84 -6.38
C LEU A 31 0.64 6.72 -7.52
N PRO A 32 1.44 7.10 -8.54
CA PRO A 32 0.91 7.84 -9.69
C PRO A 32 -0.14 7.05 -10.48
N GLY A 33 0.11 5.77 -10.73
CA GLY A 33 -0.84 4.90 -11.44
C GLY A 33 -2.16 4.74 -10.68
N MET A 34 -2.11 4.57 -9.35
CA MET A 34 -3.30 4.51 -8.50
C MET A 34 -4.11 5.81 -8.55
N HIS A 35 -3.44 6.96 -8.57
CA HIS A 35 -4.11 8.25 -8.73
C HIS A 35 -4.79 8.37 -10.10
N GLU A 36 -4.13 7.95 -11.18
CA GLU A 36 -4.71 7.93 -12.53
C GLU A 36 -5.94 7.01 -12.62
N ASP A 37 -5.89 5.86 -11.94
CA ASP A 37 -6.99 4.90 -11.86
C ASP A 37 -8.10 5.32 -10.87
N ILE A 38 -7.93 6.44 -10.15
CA ILE A 38 -8.85 6.98 -9.14
C ILE A 38 -9.07 5.95 -8.01
N ILE A 39 -7.97 5.38 -7.53
CA ILE A 39 -7.93 4.42 -6.42
C ILE A 39 -7.17 5.04 -5.24
N ILE A 40 -7.66 4.76 -4.03
CA ILE A 40 -7.08 5.24 -2.77
C ILE A 40 -6.00 4.26 -2.29
N VAL A 41 -4.92 4.79 -1.72
CA VAL A 41 -3.88 3.95 -1.10
C VAL A 41 -4.22 3.67 0.35
N GLY A 42 -4.16 2.38 0.72
CA GLY A 42 -4.34 1.92 2.09
C GLY A 42 -3.01 1.49 2.68
N VAL A 43 -2.60 2.10 3.80
CA VAL A 43 -1.33 1.80 4.47
C VAL A 43 -1.54 1.30 5.89
N ASN A 44 -0.62 0.42 6.32
CA ASN A 44 -0.55 -0.11 7.67
C ASN A 44 -1.86 -0.78 8.17
N TRP A 45 -2.53 -1.52 7.29
CA TRP A 45 -3.72 -2.28 7.65
C TRP A 45 -3.43 -3.37 8.69
N ASN A 46 -4.36 -3.52 9.63
CA ASN A 46 -4.38 -4.61 10.60
C ASN A 46 -5.04 -5.88 10.01
N GLU A 47 -5.19 -6.92 10.85
CA GLU A 47 -5.79 -8.20 10.45
C GLU A 47 -7.28 -8.08 10.07
N ASP A 48 -7.94 -7.01 10.51
CA ASP A 48 -9.34 -6.68 10.20
C ASP A 48 -9.46 -5.77 8.96
N LEU A 49 -8.35 -5.55 8.22
CA LEU A 49 -8.25 -4.64 7.06
C LEU A 49 -8.58 -3.17 7.40
N GLU A 50 -8.31 -2.75 8.63
CA GLU A 50 -8.48 -1.35 9.06
C GLU A 50 -7.12 -0.65 9.14
N GLY A 51 -7.05 0.58 8.63
CA GLY A 51 -5.86 1.43 8.74
C GLY A 51 -6.06 2.78 8.09
N ALA A 52 -4.96 3.46 7.76
CA ALA A 52 -5.02 4.75 7.08
C ALA A 52 -5.33 4.54 5.58
N GLU A 53 -6.16 5.42 5.05
CA GLU A 53 -6.55 5.49 3.65
C GLU A 53 -6.43 6.95 3.22
N GLU A 54 -5.69 7.21 2.15
CA GLU A 54 -5.39 8.56 1.70
C GLU A 54 -5.18 8.63 0.18
N GLU A 55 -5.19 9.86 -0.36
CA GLU A 55 -4.94 10.08 -1.78
C GLU A 55 -3.48 9.70 -2.10
N PRO A 56 -3.21 8.90 -3.16
CA PRO A 56 -1.85 8.41 -3.44
C PRO A 56 -0.79 9.50 -3.59
N LEU A 57 -1.16 10.65 -4.16
CA LEU A 57 -0.23 11.77 -4.35
C LEU A 57 0.06 12.54 -3.06
N ASP A 58 -0.90 12.56 -2.12
CA ASP A 58 -0.69 13.18 -0.81
C ASP A 58 0.34 12.34 -0.02
N LEU A 59 0.20 11.00 -0.04
CA LEU A 59 1.19 10.11 0.56
C LEU A 59 2.57 10.23 -0.10
N LEU A 60 2.63 10.38 -1.42
CA LEU A 60 3.88 10.58 -2.14
C LEU A 60 4.60 11.85 -1.66
N GLU A 61 3.87 12.97 -1.56
CA GLU A 61 4.41 14.24 -1.06
C GLU A 61 4.92 14.11 0.38
N ASP A 62 4.14 13.50 1.27
CA ASP A 62 4.52 13.27 2.67
C ASP A 62 5.80 12.42 2.79
N LEU A 63 5.91 11.35 2.01
CA LEU A 63 7.09 10.49 2.01
C LEU A 63 8.33 11.18 1.42
N ASP A 64 8.18 11.96 0.35
CA ASP A 64 9.27 12.73 -0.24
C ASP A 64 9.81 13.79 0.74
N GLU A 65 8.94 14.45 1.49
CA GLU A 65 9.34 15.39 2.54
C GLU A 65 10.12 14.68 3.67
N GLU A 66 9.64 13.53 4.15
CA GLU A 66 10.29 12.77 5.23
C GLU A 66 11.65 12.14 4.82
N LEU A 67 11.84 11.82 3.55
CA LEU A 67 13.06 11.20 3.02
C LEU A 67 14.15 12.21 2.65
N SER A 68 13.84 13.52 2.67
CA SER A 68 14.76 14.62 2.34
C SER A 68 15.68 15.08 3.49
#